data_AF-A0A9Q9XYM2-F1
#
_entry.id   AF-A0A9Q9XYM2-F1
#
_cell.length_a   1.000
_cell.length_b   1.000
_cell.length_c   1.000
_cell.angle_alpha   90.00
_cell.angle_beta   90.00
_cell.angle_gamma   90.00
#
_symmetry.space_group_name_H-M   'P 1'
#
loop_
_entity.id
_entity.type
_entity.pdbx_description
1 polymer ?
#
loop_
_entity_poly.entity_id
_entity_poly.type
_entity_poly.pdbx_seq_one_letter_code
_entity_poly.pdbx_strand_id
1 'polypeptide(L)'
;MSAAVTVALLFFLSVALNEQVTEGCRCLPRHPQQHFCSSDIVIRAKVIGKVSSTLLQLTAYKIQTIQTFKQSDKKRIQVIYTPQTSCGVILKNGEYLLSGHVQGGRGRCQFM
;
A
#
# COMPACT_ATOMS: atom_id res chain seq x y z
N MET A 1 46.43 10.56 21.56
CA MET A 1 45.52 10.40 20.39
C MET A 1 44.75 11.70 20.27
N SER A 2 44.90 12.45 19.17
CA SER A 2 44.40 13.83 19.07
C SER A 2 42.87 13.87 19.20
N ALA A 3 42.33 14.75 20.05
CA ALA A 3 40.90 14.91 20.30
C ALA A 3 40.10 15.17 19.00
N ALA A 4 40.73 15.76 17.98
CA ALA A 4 40.14 15.94 16.67
C ALA A 4 39.85 14.61 15.96
N VAL A 5 40.71 13.61 16.13
CA VAL A 5 40.56 12.29 15.51
C VAL A 5 39.41 11.52 16.17
N THR A 6 39.28 11.63 17.49
CA THR A 6 38.16 10.99 18.22
C THR A 6 36.82 11.64 17.89
N VAL A 7 36.77 12.97 17.74
CA VAL A 7 35.53 13.68 17.37
C VAL A 7 35.13 13.37 15.92
N ALA A 8 36.08 13.34 14.99
CA ALA A 8 35.82 12.95 13.61
C ALA A 8 35.29 11.51 13.53
N LEU A 9 35.92 10.56 14.23
CA LEU A 9 35.49 9.17 14.24
C LEU A 9 34.07 9.00 14.81
N LEU A 10 33.76 9.69 15.91
CA LEU A 10 32.42 9.69 16.49
C LEU A 10 31.38 10.28 15.53
N PHE A 11 31.71 11.36 14.83
CA PHE A 11 30.82 11.94 13.82
C PHE A 11 30.56 10.95 12.66
N PHE A 12 31.60 10.32 12.12
CA PHE A 12 31.45 9.29 11.08
C PHE A 12 30.62 8.10 11.55
N LEU A 13 30.84 7.59 12.77
CA LEU A 13 30.04 6.51 13.35
C LEU A 13 28.58 6.92 13.56
N SER A 14 28.32 8.16 13.97
CA SER A 14 26.96 8.70 14.16
C SER A 14 26.20 8.79 12.84
N VAL A 15 26.87 9.18 11.76
CA VAL A 15 26.28 9.24 10.42
C VAL A 15 26.07 7.85 9.82
N ALA A 16 27.00 6.91 10.06
CA ALA A 16 26.87 5.53 9.59
C ALA A 16 25.80 4.72 10.34
N LEU A 17 25.60 4.98 11.64
CA LEU A 17 24.49 4.42 12.44
C LEU A 17 23.15 5.09 12.14
N ASN A 18 23.18 6.33 11.64
CA ASN A 18 22.06 6.94 10.93
C ASN A 18 21.98 6.41 9.49
N GLU A 19 22.07 5.09 9.30
CA GLU A 19 21.31 4.46 8.23
C GLU A 19 19.89 4.96 8.43
N GLN A 20 19.53 5.99 7.66
CA GLN A 20 18.17 6.41 7.51
C GLN A 20 17.42 5.13 7.22
N VAL A 21 16.60 4.71 8.19
CA VAL A 21 15.52 3.77 8.00
C VAL A 21 14.62 4.43 6.97
N THR A 22 15.05 4.38 5.71
CA THR A 22 14.22 4.70 4.58
C THR A 22 13.15 3.63 4.68
N GLU A 23 11.94 4.02 5.07
CA GLU A 23 10.78 3.14 5.01
C GLU A 23 10.50 2.83 3.53
N GLY A 24 11.32 1.96 2.96
CA GLY A 24 11.13 1.37 1.65
C GLY A 24 10.05 0.32 1.75
N CYS A 25 9.21 0.25 0.72
CA CYS A 25 8.32 -0.89 0.58
C CYS A 25 9.05 -2.01 -0.17
N ARG A 26 9.13 -3.20 0.45
CA ARG A 26 9.57 -4.41 -0.24
C ARG A 26 8.47 -5.46 -0.16
N CYS A 27 7.96 -5.88 -1.32
CA CYS A 27 6.98 -6.95 -1.43
C CYS A 27 7.68 -8.25 -1.86
N LEU A 28 7.28 -9.37 -1.24
CA LEU A 28 7.67 -10.70 -1.70
C LEU A 28 6.78 -11.10 -2.89
N PRO A 29 7.34 -11.64 -3.99
CA PRO A 29 6.53 -12.14 -5.08
C PRO A 29 5.68 -13.31 -4.59
N ARG A 30 4.40 -13.33 -4.95
CA ARG A 30 3.48 -14.42 -4.62
C ARG A 30 2.74 -14.86 -5.88
N HIS A 31 2.33 -16.12 -5.89
CA HIS A 31 1.58 -16.68 -7.00
C HIS A 31 0.14 -16.11 -7.02
N PRO A 32 -0.48 -15.87 -8.20
CA PRO A 32 -1.88 -15.45 -8.33
C PRO A 32 -2.87 -16.19 -7.42
N GLN A 33 -2.76 -17.51 -7.37
CA GLN A 33 -3.62 -18.35 -6.53
C GLN A 33 -3.45 -18.05 -5.04
N GLN A 34 -2.23 -17.72 -4.58
CA GLN A 34 -2.00 -17.35 -3.18
C GLN A 34 -2.68 -16.03 -2.83
N HIS A 35 -2.60 -15.02 -3.71
CA HIS A 35 -3.32 -13.75 -3.53
C HIS A 35 -4.83 -13.96 -3.48
N PHE A 36 -5.37 -14.81 -4.34
CA PHE A 36 -6.79 -15.14 -4.34
C PHE A 36 -7.23 -15.85 -3.04
N CYS A 37 -6.45 -16.82 -2.58
CA CYS A 37 -6.75 -17.58 -1.37
C CYS A 37 -6.66 -16.71 -0.12
N SER A 38 -5.63 -15.87 0.02
CA SER A 38 -5.40 -15.07 1.22
C SER A 38 -6.29 -13.83 1.33
N SER A 39 -6.87 -13.33 0.23
CA SER A 39 -7.65 -12.08 0.23
C SER A 39 -9.10 -12.27 0.66
N ASP A 40 -9.70 -11.28 1.29
CA ASP A 40 -11.14 -11.27 1.62
C ASP A 40 -12.01 -10.85 0.43
N ILE A 41 -11.44 -10.04 -0.46
CA ILE A 41 -12.09 -9.55 -1.67
C ILE A 41 -11.18 -9.69 -2.88
N VAL A 42 -11.76 -10.12 -4.01
CA VAL A 42 -11.15 -10.14 -5.33
C VAL A 42 -12.19 -9.66 -6.35
N ILE A 43 -11.92 -8.51 -6.98
CA ILE A 43 -12.84 -7.85 -7.92
C ILE A 43 -12.10 -7.36 -9.17
N ARG A 44 -12.78 -7.38 -10.32
CA ARG A 44 -12.42 -6.58 -11.49
C ARG A 44 -13.16 -5.26 -11.40
N ALA A 45 -12.43 -4.16 -11.37
CA ALA A 45 -13.02 -2.83 -11.22
C ALA A 45 -12.31 -1.78 -12.07
N LYS A 46 -13.06 -0.77 -12.49
CA LYS A 46 -12.53 0.41 -13.16
C LYS A 46 -12.27 1.52 -12.14
N VAL A 47 -11.06 2.05 -12.12
CA VAL A 47 -10.69 3.22 -11.32
C VAL A 47 -11.19 4.47 -12.03
N ILE A 48 -12.08 5.22 -11.38
CA ILE A 48 -12.63 6.47 -11.92
C ILE A 48 -11.66 7.63 -11.67
N GLY A 49 -11.07 7.67 -10.48
CA GLY A 49 -10.11 8.70 -10.09
C GLY A 49 -9.89 8.80 -8.59
N LYS A 50 -9.00 9.73 -8.20
CA LYS A 50 -8.75 10.08 -6.79
C LYS A 50 -9.92 10.86 -6.23
N VAL A 51 -10.27 10.59 -4.98
CA VAL A 51 -11.30 11.32 -4.22
C VAL A 51 -10.69 11.87 -2.94
N SER A 52 -11.33 12.91 -2.37
CA SER A 52 -10.91 13.46 -1.09
C SER A 52 -10.98 12.37 -0.02
N SER A 53 -9.88 12.19 0.71
CA SER A 53 -9.79 11.24 1.81
C SER A 53 -9.89 12.01 3.12
N THR A 54 -10.80 11.58 3.99
CA THR A 54 -10.89 12.08 5.38
C THR A 54 -9.78 11.50 6.27
N LEU A 55 -9.11 10.44 5.80
CA LEU A 55 -8.07 9.73 6.55
C LEU A 55 -6.70 10.32 6.20
N LEU A 56 -6.02 10.83 7.23
CA LEU A 56 -4.63 11.28 7.17
C LEU A 56 -3.74 10.17 6.57
N GLN A 57 -2.82 10.57 5.68
CA GLN A 57 -1.83 9.70 5.03
C GLN A 57 -2.40 8.58 4.13
N LEU A 58 -3.70 8.56 3.83
CA LEU A 58 -4.30 7.66 2.85
C LEU A 58 -4.78 8.42 1.61
N THR A 59 -4.56 7.85 0.44
CA THR A 59 -5.20 8.27 -0.80
C THR A 59 -6.40 7.38 -1.07
N ALA A 60 -7.55 7.99 -1.34
CA ALA A 60 -8.77 7.30 -1.68
C ALA A 60 -9.01 7.33 -3.19
N TYR A 61 -9.44 6.21 -3.77
CA TYR A 61 -9.85 6.13 -5.17
C TYR A 61 -11.28 5.63 -5.28
N LYS A 62 -12.08 6.29 -6.11
CA LYS A 62 -13.41 5.81 -6.45
C LYS A 62 -13.31 4.75 -7.54
N ILE A 63 -13.95 3.62 -7.31
CA ILE A 63 -13.96 2.49 -8.23
C ILE A 63 -15.38 2.12 -8.64
N GLN A 64 -15.50 1.57 -9.85
CA GLN A 64 -16.71 0.95 -10.36
C GLN A 64 -16.44 -0.54 -10.53
N THR A 65 -17.02 -1.36 -9.66
CA THR A 65 -16.93 -2.82 -9.77
C THR A 65 -17.64 -3.29 -11.05
N ILE A 66 -16.90 -4.06 -11.86
CA ILE A 66 -17.39 -4.70 -13.08
C ILE A 66 -17.81 -6.14 -12.74
N GLN A 67 -16.94 -6.87 -12.04
CA GLN A 67 -17.17 -8.26 -11.66
C GLN A 67 -16.57 -8.57 -10.30
N THR A 68 -17.27 -9.38 -9.49
CA THR A 68 -16.77 -9.89 -8.22
C THR A 68 -16.45 -11.37 -8.34
N PHE A 69 -15.23 -11.76 -7.99
CA PHE A 69 -14.79 -13.17 -8.01
C PHE A 69 -14.80 -13.79 -6.62
N LYS A 70 -14.43 -13.02 -5.60
CA LYS A 70 -14.46 -13.43 -4.19
C LYS A 70 -14.84 -12.25 -3.34
N GLN A 71 -15.75 -12.44 -2.41
CA GLN A 71 -16.12 -11.40 -1.47
C GLN A 71 -16.76 -12.00 -0.22
N SER A 72 -16.10 -11.84 0.93
CA SER A 72 -16.61 -12.36 2.21
C SER A 72 -17.79 -11.53 2.77
N ASP A 73 -17.78 -10.20 2.58
CA ASP A 73 -18.85 -9.29 3.04
C ASP A 73 -19.74 -8.84 1.87
N LYS A 74 -21.07 -8.96 1.98
CA LYS A 74 -22.03 -8.63 0.89
C LYS A 74 -22.13 -7.13 0.57
N LYS A 75 -21.41 -6.25 1.26
CA LYS A 75 -21.44 -4.80 1.02
C LYS A 75 -20.72 -4.40 -0.26
N ARG A 76 -21.32 -3.53 -1.07
CA ARG A 76 -20.69 -3.01 -2.29
C ARG A 76 -19.55 -2.04 -1.95
N ILE A 77 -18.33 -2.36 -2.39
CA ILE A 77 -17.17 -1.47 -2.23
C ILE A 77 -17.17 -0.45 -3.36
N GLN A 78 -17.14 0.84 -2.99
CA GLN A 78 -17.12 1.97 -3.94
C GLN A 78 -15.81 2.76 -3.89
N VAL A 79 -15.07 2.64 -2.79
CA VAL A 79 -13.84 3.38 -2.54
C VAL A 79 -12.78 2.43 -2.00
N ILE A 80 -11.57 2.54 -2.55
CA ILE A 80 -10.38 1.83 -2.07
C ILE A 80 -9.38 2.84 -1.50
N TYR A 81 -8.59 2.39 -0.53
CA TYR A 81 -7.59 3.22 0.12
C TYR A 81 -6.21 2.63 -0.05
N THR A 82 -5.22 3.49 -0.28
CA THR A 82 -3.80 3.15 -0.32
C THR A 82 -3.02 4.13 0.55
N PRO A 83 -1.90 3.72 1.17
CA PRO A 83 -0.95 4.65 1.78
C PRO A 83 -0.44 5.71 0.79
N GLN A 84 -0.14 6.91 1.29
CA GLN A 84 0.53 7.98 0.53
C GLN A 84 2.05 7.79 0.45
N THR A 85 2.64 7.13 1.46
CA THR A 85 4.09 6.99 1.63
C THR A 85 4.53 5.55 1.36
N SER A 86 4.67 4.72 2.40
CA SER A 86 5.19 3.36 2.32
C SER A 86 4.14 2.41 1.72
N CYS A 87 4.53 1.70 0.65
CA CYS A 87 3.71 0.73 -0.10
C CYS A 87 2.46 1.32 -0.78
N GLY A 88 2.44 2.64 -0.98
CA GLY A 88 1.39 3.31 -1.72
C GLY A 88 1.42 2.99 -3.22
N VAL A 89 0.24 2.84 -3.83
CA VAL A 89 0.11 2.66 -5.29
C VAL A 89 -0.59 3.87 -5.92
N ILE A 90 -0.04 4.33 -7.05
CA ILE A 90 -0.65 5.39 -7.85
C ILE A 90 -1.46 4.74 -8.97
N LEU A 91 -2.79 4.80 -8.86
CA LEU A 91 -3.69 4.28 -9.87
C LEU A 91 -4.12 5.37 -10.85
N LYS A 92 -4.14 5.03 -12.13
CA LYS A 92 -4.69 5.87 -13.20
C LYS A 92 -6.10 5.41 -13.54
N ASN A 93 -6.80 6.16 -14.40
CA ASN A 93 -8.08 5.72 -14.94
C ASN A 93 -7.85 4.49 -15.82
N GLY A 94 -8.47 3.37 -15.47
CA GLY A 94 -8.24 2.09 -16.11
C GLY A 94 -8.95 0.94 -15.40
N GLU A 95 -8.95 -0.23 -16.03
CA GLU A 95 -9.49 -1.47 -15.45
C GLU A 95 -8.38 -2.27 -14.78
N TYR A 96 -8.66 -2.74 -13.57
CA TYR A 96 -7.71 -3.47 -12.75
C TYR A 96 -8.36 -4.69 -12.10
N LEU A 97 -7.56 -5.73 -11.88
CA LEU A 97 -7.88 -6.81 -10.97
C LEU A 97 -7.37 -6.43 -9.58
N LEU A 98 -8.28 -6.30 -8.62
CA LEU A 98 -7.98 -5.85 -7.27
C LEU A 98 -8.24 -6.97 -6.29
N SER A 99 -7.22 -7.31 -5.50
CA SER A 99 -7.31 -8.21 -4.35
C SER A 99 -7.02 -7.46 -3.06
N GLY A 100 -7.57 -7.90 -1.93
CA GLY A 100 -7.26 -7.26 -0.64
C GLY A 100 -8.04 -7.75 0.56
N HIS A 101 -7.82 -7.08 1.68
CA HIS A 101 -8.50 -7.30 2.93
C HIS A 101 -9.52 -6.20 3.21
N VAL A 102 -10.66 -6.55 3.78
CA VAL A 102 -11.72 -5.59 4.10
C VAL A 102 -11.70 -5.36 5.61
N GLN A 103 -11.35 -4.15 6.05
CA GLN A 103 -11.48 -3.74 7.45
C GLN A 103 -12.61 -2.72 7.62
N GLY A 104 -13.70 -3.13 8.29
CA GLY A 104 -14.83 -2.25 8.62
C GLY A 104 -15.53 -1.65 7.39
N GLY A 105 -15.69 -2.44 6.32
CA GLY A 105 -16.30 -1.98 5.06
C GLY A 105 -15.39 -1.14 4.16
N ARG A 106 -14.13 -0.90 4.57
CA ARG A 106 -13.10 -0.22 3.77
C ARG A 106 -12.09 -1.26 3.28
N GLY A 107 -11.92 -1.38 1.96
CA GLY A 107 -10.94 -2.29 1.36
C GLY A 107 -9.54 -1.70 1.43
N ARG A 108 -8.60 -2.39 2.10
CA ARG A 108 -7.16 -2.23 1.89
C ARG A 108 -6.75 -3.22 0.82
N CYS A 109 -6.47 -2.73 -0.37
CA CYS A 109 -6.08 -3.58 -1.49
C CYS A 109 -4.58 -3.89 -1.45
N GLN A 110 -4.25 -5.16 -1.64
CA GLN A 110 -2.92 -5.61 -2.02
C GLN A 110 -2.99 -5.84 -3.52
N PHE A 111 -2.37 -4.93 -4.28
CA PHE A 111 -2.37 -5.00 -5.74
C PHE A 111 -1.51 -6.18 -6.20
N MET A 112 -1.99 -6.83 -7.26
CA MET A 112 -1.31 -7.90 -7.97
C MET A 112 -0.91 -7.43 -9.36
#